data_AF-A0A495ZPQ9-F1
#
_entry.id   AF-A0A495ZPQ9-F1
#
_cell.length_a   1.000
_cell.length_b   1.000
_cell.length_c   1.000
_cell.angle_alpha   90.00
_cell.angle_beta   90.00
_cell.angle_gamma   90.00
#
_symmetry.space_group_name_H-M   'P 1'
#
loop_
_entity.id
_entity.type
_entity.pdbx_description
1 polymer ?
#
loop_
_entity_poly.entity_id
_entity_poly.type
_entity_poly.pdbx_seq_one_letter_code
_entity_poly.pdbx_strand_id
1 'polypeptide(L)'
;SQNLIGPFLFSQQIWHLIYHRLSHTIAHYRNRWQIETAFRDAKQNFGFDKYQVKSRKSINRFVQLSFVAASLTKLIFTTHSQTERVKVEDVCQQLGIHWYRPAKLTLGLCVAFLRLRIAQTLFSVSSKQKTNSQNITQVFRQINGTHSDKAT
;
A
#
# COMPACT_ATOMS: atom_id res chain seq x y z
N SER A 1 -61.55 14.46 -21.40
CA SER A 1 -60.48 13.85 -20.59
C SER A 1 -59.10 14.09 -21.22
N GLN A 2 -58.68 15.35 -21.42
CA GLN A 2 -57.38 15.67 -22.08
C GLN A 2 -56.48 16.62 -21.26
N ASN A 3 -56.90 17.10 -20.08
CA ASN A 3 -56.16 18.11 -19.32
C ASN A 3 -55.14 17.56 -18.29
N LEU A 4 -54.99 16.23 -18.17
CA LEU A 4 -54.11 15.61 -17.16
C LEU A 4 -52.73 15.19 -17.71
N ILE A 5 -52.52 15.24 -19.02
CA ILE A 5 -51.27 14.80 -19.66
C ILE A 5 -50.18 15.87 -19.57
N GLY A 6 -50.53 17.15 -19.70
CA GLY A 6 -49.59 18.27 -19.61
C GLY A 6 -48.84 18.37 -18.27
N PRO A 7 -49.53 18.32 -17.11
CA PRO A 7 -48.88 18.35 -15.79
C PRO A 7 -47.99 17.13 -15.52
N PHE A 8 -48.38 15.95 -16.03
CA PHE A 8 -47.62 14.72 -15.89
C PHE A 8 -46.31 14.76 -16.69
N LEU A 9 -46.38 15.17 -17.95
CA LEU A 9 -45.18 15.33 -18.80
C LEU A 9 -44.26 16.42 -18.27
N PHE A 10 -44.80 17.51 -17.73
CA PHE A 10 -44.01 18.57 -17.09
C PHE A 10 -43.29 18.07 -15.83
N SER A 11 -43.98 17.30 -14.97
CA SER A 11 -43.38 16.65 -13.81
C SER A 11 -42.27 15.66 -14.22
N GLN A 12 -42.46 14.93 -15.31
CA GLN A 12 -41.46 14.00 -15.84
C GLN A 12 -40.23 14.74 -16.38
N GLN A 13 -40.43 15.85 -17.10
CA GLN A 13 -39.35 16.72 -17.59
C GLN A 13 -38.51 17.29 -16.44
N ILE A 14 -39.18 17.78 -15.38
CA ILE A 14 -38.52 18.32 -14.18
C ILE A 14 -37.72 17.23 -13.48
N TRP A 15 -38.28 16.03 -13.32
CA TRP A 15 -37.58 14.89 -12.72
C TRP A 15 -36.29 14.55 -13.47
N HIS A 16 -36.33 14.51 -14.80
CA HIS A 16 -35.14 14.26 -15.62
C HIS A 16 -34.07 15.35 -15.47
N LEU A 17 -34.47 16.63 -15.41
CA LEU A 17 -33.54 17.74 -15.21
C LEU A 17 -32.90 17.71 -13.82
N ILE A 18 -33.67 17.41 -12.78
CA ILE A 18 -33.16 17.28 -11.40
C ILE A 18 -32.20 16.10 -11.31
N TYR A 19 -32.60 14.93 -11.83
CA TYR A 19 -31.76 13.73 -11.83
C TYR A 19 -30.42 13.97 -12.56
N HIS A 20 -30.46 14.60 -13.73
CA HIS A 20 -29.26 14.95 -14.49
C HIS A 20 -28.36 15.93 -13.73
N ARG A 21 -28.94 16.94 -13.07
CA ARG A 21 -28.16 17.90 -12.27
C ARG A 21 -27.52 17.22 -11.05
N LEU A 22 -28.28 16.39 -10.34
CA LEU A 22 -27.79 15.67 -9.17
C LEU A 22 -26.69 14.68 -9.53
N SER A 23 -26.84 13.93 -10.63
CA SER A 23 -25.82 12.98 -11.08
C SER A 23 -24.51 13.70 -11.42
N HIS A 24 -24.59 14.87 -12.06
CA HIS A 24 -23.43 15.71 -12.34
C HIS A 24 -22.76 16.21 -11.05
N THR A 25 -23.53 16.72 -10.08
CA THR A 25 -23.00 17.14 -8.78
C THR A 25 -22.31 15.97 -8.05
N ILE A 26 -22.94 14.79 -8.01
CA ILE A 26 -22.38 13.60 -7.39
C ILE A 26 -21.07 13.18 -8.08
N ALA A 27 -21.02 13.22 -9.42
CA ALA A 27 -19.81 12.91 -10.17
C ALA A 27 -18.66 13.88 -9.85
N HIS A 28 -18.94 15.17 -9.74
CA HIS A 28 -17.96 16.19 -9.33
C HIS A 28 -17.39 15.92 -7.94
N TYR A 29 -18.27 15.69 -6.96
CA TYR A 29 -17.84 15.39 -5.59
C TYR A 29 -17.06 14.07 -5.52
N ARG A 30 -17.47 13.05 -6.26
CA ARG A 30 -16.76 11.78 -6.35
C ARG A 30 -15.34 11.96 -6.89
N ASN A 31 -15.14 12.71 -7.97
CA ASN A 31 -13.82 12.96 -8.54
C ASN A 31 -12.93 13.75 -7.57
N ARG A 32 -13.47 14.81 -6.95
CA ARG A 32 -12.74 15.60 -5.95
C ARG A 32 -12.31 14.75 -4.75
N TRP A 33 -13.21 13.90 -4.25
CA TRP A 33 -12.96 13.03 -3.12
C TRP A 33 -11.86 12.00 -3.41
N GLN A 34 -11.82 11.46 -4.64
CA GLN A 34 -10.75 10.55 -5.05
C GLN A 34 -9.37 11.21 -4.99
N ILE A 35 -9.26 12.46 -5.44
CA ILE A 35 -8.02 13.24 -5.39
C ILE A 35 -7.63 13.48 -3.92
N GLU A 36 -8.56 13.94 -3.09
CA GLU A 36 -8.31 14.22 -1.67
C GLU A 36 -7.85 12.95 -0.92
N THR A 37 -8.49 11.82 -1.19
CA THR A 37 -8.12 10.52 -0.61
C THR A 37 -6.73 10.09 -1.06
N ALA A 38 -6.38 10.29 -2.33
CA ALA A 38 -5.05 9.95 -2.84
C ALA A 38 -3.94 10.77 -2.17
N PHE A 39 -4.14 12.09 -1.98
CA PHE A 39 -3.20 12.93 -1.24
C PHE A 39 -3.10 12.55 0.24
N ARG A 40 -4.24 12.24 0.89
CA ARG A 40 -4.27 11.77 2.28
C ARG A 40 -3.50 10.46 2.45
N ASP A 41 -3.73 9.49 1.57
CA ASP A 41 -3.05 8.20 1.57
C ASP A 41 -1.54 8.37 1.32
N ALA A 42 -1.15 9.20 0.35
CA ALA A 42 0.25 9.51 0.09
C ALA A 42 0.93 10.15 1.31
N LYS A 43 0.21 11.03 2.01
CA LYS A 43 0.71 11.68 3.23
C LYS A 43 0.91 10.72 4.39
N GLN A 44 -0.08 9.88 4.68
CA GLN A 44 -0.04 8.96 5.80
C GLN A 44 0.88 7.76 5.54
N ASN A 45 0.84 7.21 4.34
CA ASN A 45 1.50 5.93 4.04
C ASN A 45 2.84 6.09 3.31
N PHE A 46 3.07 7.18 2.58
CA PHE A 46 4.27 7.35 1.73
C PHE A 46 5.15 8.53 2.17
N GLY A 47 4.88 9.11 3.33
CA GLY A 47 5.80 10.02 4.01
C GLY A 47 5.78 11.47 3.54
N PHE A 48 4.70 11.96 2.90
CA PHE A 48 4.61 13.40 2.55
C PHE A 48 4.79 14.34 3.73
N ASP A 49 4.39 13.94 4.94
CA ASP A 49 4.52 14.79 6.12
C ASP A 49 5.93 14.77 6.74
N LYS A 50 6.76 13.78 6.39
CA LYS A 50 8.08 13.55 7.00
C LYS A 50 9.23 14.02 6.13
N TYR A 51 8.93 14.69 5.02
CA TYR A 51 9.93 15.15 4.07
C TYR A 51 10.65 16.39 4.60
N GLN A 52 11.98 16.31 4.75
CA GLN A 52 12.78 17.36 5.40
C GLN A 52 13.47 18.31 4.42
N VAL A 53 13.36 18.10 3.11
CA VAL A 53 14.12 18.90 2.13
C VAL A 53 13.33 20.16 1.77
N LYS A 54 14.03 21.30 1.68
CA LYS A 54 13.41 22.61 1.39
C LYS A 54 13.41 22.99 -0.09
N SER A 55 14.10 22.24 -0.94
CA SER A 55 14.24 22.54 -2.37
C SER A 55 12.97 22.20 -3.16
N ARG A 56 12.42 23.16 -3.89
CA ARG A 56 11.24 22.98 -4.75
C ARG A 56 11.40 21.84 -5.74
N LYS A 57 12.59 21.67 -6.33
CA LYS A 57 12.88 20.57 -7.28
C LYS A 57 12.75 19.22 -6.59
N SER A 58 13.27 19.11 -5.37
CA SER A 58 13.27 17.86 -4.61
C SER A 58 11.86 17.55 -4.10
N ILE A 59 11.09 18.56 -3.66
CA ILE A 59 9.68 18.41 -3.27
C ILE A 59 8.86 17.81 -4.43
N ASN A 60 9.01 18.38 -5.64
CA ASN A 60 8.27 17.90 -6.81
C ASN A 60 8.60 16.43 -7.14
N ARG A 61 9.89 16.07 -7.14
CA ARG A 61 10.33 14.68 -7.37
C ARG A 61 9.78 13.73 -6.31
N PHE A 62 9.80 14.15 -5.04
CA PHE A 62 9.29 13.35 -3.94
C PHE A 62 7.79 13.09 -4.08
N VAL A 63 7.01 14.12 -4.43
CA VAL A 63 5.57 14.00 -4.70
C VAL A 63 5.31 12.95 -5.78
N GLN A 64 6.01 13.05 -6.91
CA GLN A 64 5.87 12.10 -8.02
C GLN A 64 6.23 10.67 -7.57
N LEU A 65 7.33 10.48 -6.85
CA LEU A 65 7.76 9.18 -6.37
C LEU A 65 6.75 8.53 -5.41
N SER A 66 6.13 9.28 -4.52
CA SER A 66 5.10 8.72 -3.63
C SER A 66 3.84 8.31 -4.38
N PHE A 67 3.43 9.06 -5.41
CA PHE A 67 2.32 8.64 -6.29
C PHE A 67 2.67 7.39 -7.10
N VAL A 68 3.91 7.28 -7.59
CA VAL A 68 4.42 6.07 -8.25
C VAL A 68 4.39 4.89 -7.27
N ALA A 69 4.88 5.07 -6.04
CA ALA A 69 4.89 4.03 -5.01
C ALA A 69 3.46 3.59 -4.62
N ALA A 70 2.53 4.54 -4.48
CA ALA A 70 1.12 4.26 -4.22
C ALA A 70 0.46 3.48 -5.37
N SER A 71 0.73 3.88 -6.60
CA SER A 71 0.21 3.22 -7.81
C SER A 71 0.79 1.82 -7.96
N LEU A 72 2.09 1.66 -7.74
CA LEU A 72 2.76 0.36 -7.77
C LEU A 72 2.25 -0.56 -6.68
N THR A 73 2.02 -0.05 -5.46
CA THR A 73 1.41 -0.82 -4.37
C THR A 73 0.03 -1.32 -4.81
N LYS A 74 -0.85 -0.45 -5.31
CA LYS A 74 -2.15 -0.86 -5.82
C LYS A 74 -2.03 -1.90 -6.94
N LEU A 75 -1.09 -1.70 -7.87
CA LEU A 75 -0.85 -2.63 -8.96
C LEU A 75 -0.44 -4.01 -8.45
N ILE A 76 0.50 -4.10 -7.52
CA ILE A 76 0.94 -5.37 -6.92
C ILE A 76 -0.26 -6.11 -6.33
N PHE A 77 -1.06 -5.47 -5.49
CA PHE A 77 -2.22 -6.13 -4.86
C PHE A 77 -3.37 -6.40 -5.83
N THR A 78 -3.47 -5.66 -6.93
CA THR A 78 -4.47 -5.91 -7.98
C THR A 78 -4.04 -7.07 -8.88
N THR A 79 -2.78 -7.11 -9.30
CA THR A 79 -2.24 -8.16 -10.19
C THR A 79 -2.03 -9.48 -9.45
N HIS A 80 -1.60 -9.45 -8.19
CA HIS A 80 -1.41 -10.65 -7.36
C HIS A 80 -2.73 -11.40 -7.08
N SER A 81 -3.88 -10.77 -7.34
CA SER A 81 -5.19 -11.41 -7.21
C SER A 81 -5.42 -12.60 -8.16
N GLN A 82 -4.58 -12.78 -9.20
CA GLN A 82 -4.66 -13.91 -10.12
C GLN A 82 -3.90 -15.16 -9.65
N THR A 83 -2.86 -15.04 -8.81
CA THR A 83 -1.96 -16.17 -8.50
C THR A 83 -2.07 -16.66 -7.05
N GLU A 84 -2.35 -15.77 -6.08
CA GLU A 84 -2.63 -16.13 -4.68
C GLU A 84 -3.45 -14.99 -4.04
N ARG A 85 -4.71 -15.24 -3.69
CA ARG A 85 -5.58 -14.20 -3.13
C ARG A 85 -5.20 -13.90 -1.69
N VAL A 86 -4.47 -12.81 -1.47
CA VAL A 86 -4.31 -12.22 -0.13
C VAL A 86 -5.68 -11.75 0.35
N LYS A 87 -6.28 -12.47 1.29
CA LYS A 87 -7.58 -12.11 1.87
C LYS A 87 -7.42 -10.99 2.91
N VAL A 88 -8.49 -10.21 3.09
CA VAL A 88 -8.49 -9.12 4.08
C VAL A 88 -8.32 -9.67 5.48
N GLU A 89 -8.95 -10.81 5.76
CA GLU A 89 -8.90 -11.49 7.06
C GLU A 89 -7.47 -11.90 7.40
N ASP A 90 -6.74 -12.48 6.45
CA ASP A 90 -5.35 -12.90 6.63
C ASP A 90 -4.43 -11.72 6.91
N VAL A 91 -4.65 -10.59 6.21
CA VAL A 91 -3.89 -9.35 6.43
C VAL A 91 -4.17 -8.78 7.81
N CYS A 92 -5.45 -8.69 8.21
CA CYS A 92 -5.85 -8.19 9.52
C CYS A 92 -5.31 -9.09 10.65
N GLN A 93 -5.36 -10.40 10.48
CA GLN A 93 -4.80 -11.37 11.44
C GLN A 93 -3.28 -11.22 11.57
N GLN A 94 -2.55 -11.12 10.45
CA GLN A 94 -1.10 -10.94 10.46
C GLN A 94 -0.66 -9.60 11.06
N LEU A 95 -1.47 -8.55 10.90
CA LEU A 95 -1.23 -7.25 11.52
C LEU A 95 -1.70 -7.18 12.99
N GLY A 96 -2.35 -8.23 13.51
CA GLY A 96 -2.90 -8.25 14.88
C GLY A 96 -4.10 -7.32 15.09
N ILE A 97 -4.79 -6.93 14.01
CA ILE A 97 -5.92 -5.99 14.07
C ILE A 97 -7.22 -6.78 14.18
N HIS A 98 -7.84 -6.77 15.36
CA HIS A 98 -9.07 -7.53 15.64
C HIS A 98 -10.35 -6.68 15.53
N TRP A 99 -10.26 -5.36 15.67
CA TRP A 99 -11.40 -4.43 15.72
C TRP A 99 -11.77 -3.80 14.37
N TYR A 100 -10.88 -3.85 13.38
CA TYR A 100 -11.11 -3.24 12.07
C TYR A 100 -11.41 -4.31 11.01
N ARG A 101 -12.58 -4.23 10.36
CA ARG A 101 -13.05 -5.21 9.36
C ARG A 101 -13.53 -4.53 8.08
N PRO A 102 -12.61 -4.12 7.20
CA PRO A 102 -13.00 -3.44 5.97
C PRO A 102 -13.50 -4.47 4.93
N ALA A 103 -14.48 -4.06 4.12
CA ALA A 103 -14.99 -4.92 3.04
C ALA A 103 -13.98 -5.17 1.91
N LYS A 104 -12.89 -4.38 1.85
CA LYS A 104 -11.85 -4.47 0.82
C LYS A 104 -10.50 -4.10 1.39
N LEU A 105 -9.45 -4.63 0.77
CA LEU A 105 -8.09 -4.28 1.13
C LEU A 105 -7.83 -2.80 0.80
N THR A 106 -7.65 -2.00 1.85
CA THR A 106 -7.35 -0.57 1.71
C THR A 106 -5.88 -0.35 1.40
N LEU A 107 -5.53 0.77 0.77
CA LEU A 107 -4.13 1.10 0.49
C LEU A 107 -3.28 1.16 1.77
N GLY A 108 -3.84 1.66 2.87
CA GLY A 108 -3.17 1.64 4.17
C GLY A 108 -2.85 0.21 4.65
N LEU A 109 -3.80 -0.72 4.52
CA LEU A 109 -3.59 -2.13 4.85
C LEU A 109 -2.54 -2.78 3.94
N CYS A 110 -2.58 -2.52 2.63
CA CYS A 110 -1.56 -2.98 1.69
C CYS A 110 -0.15 -2.53 2.12
N VAL A 111 0.01 -1.25 2.45
CA VAL A 111 1.31 -0.69 2.85
C VAL A 111 1.76 -1.25 4.19
N ALA A 112 0.87 -1.35 5.17
CA ALA A 112 1.18 -1.93 6.48
C ALA A 112 1.63 -3.39 6.35
N PHE A 113 0.92 -4.17 5.53
CA PHE A 113 1.27 -5.55 5.24
C PHE A 113 2.65 -5.67 4.57
N LEU A 114 2.92 -4.87 3.53
CA LEU A 114 4.24 -4.86 2.89
C LEU A 114 5.35 -4.51 3.87
N ARG A 115 5.14 -3.51 4.73
CA ARG A 115 6.11 -3.13 5.76
C ARG A 115 6.40 -4.28 6.72
N LEU A 116 5.37 -4.99 7.17
CA LEU A 116 5.53 -6.16 8.02
C LEU A 116 6.37 -7.23 7.31
N ARG A 117 6.06 -7.54 6.04
CA ARG A 117 6.80 -8.53 5.25
C ARG A 117 8.26 -8.14 5.05
N ILE A 118 8.52 -6.88 4.70
CA ILE A 118 9.88 -6.35 4.54
C ILE A 118 10.65 -6.42 5.86
N ALA A 119 10.02 -6.09 6.99
CA ALA A 119 10.66 -6.22 8.29
C ALA A 119 11.03 -7.69 8.58
N GLN A 120 10.09 -8.62 8.38
CA GLN A 120 10.33 -10.04 8.58
C GLN A 120 11.48 -10.59 7.72
N THR A 121 11.57 -10.20 6.44
CA THR A 121 12.65 -10.65 5.56
C THR A 121 13.99 -10.06 5.95
N LEU A 122 14.07 -8.76 6.27
CA LEU A 122 15.30 -8.10 6.70
C LEU A 122 15.85 -8.72 8.00
N PHE A 123 14.99 -8.96 9.00
CA PHE A 123 15.40 -9.59 10.25
C PHE A 123 15.74 -11.08 10.11
N SER A 124 15.12 -11.78 9.16
CA SER A 124 15.43 -13.19 8.86
C SER A 124 16.83 -13.37 8.26
N VAL A 125 17.29 -12.44 7.41
CA VAL A 125 18.64 -12.49 6.81
C VAL A 125 19.74 -12.24 7.86
N SER A 126 19.50 -11.35 8.83
CA SER A 126 20.46 -11.08 9.92
C SER A 126 20.71 -12.31 10.81
N SER A 127 19.72 -13.20 10.95
CA SER A 127 19.89 -14.43 11.74
C SER A 127 20.90 -15.42 11.13
N LYS A 128 21.23 -15.33 9.83
CA LYS A 128 22.24 -16.18 9.18
C LYS A 128 23.68 -15.65 9.30
N GLN A 129 23.90 -14.53 10.00
CA GLN A 129 25.23 -13.95 10.15
C GLN A 129 26.19 -14.81 11.00
N LYS A 130 25.67 -15.79 11.75
CA LYS A 130 26.50 -16.78 12.47
C LYS A 130 27.16 -17.84 11.58
N THR A 131 26.70 -18.04 10.34
CA THR A 131 27.23 -19.10 9.47
C THR A 131 28.62 -18.75 8.91
N ASN A 132 28.92 -17.46 8.73
CA ASN A 132 30.21 -17.03 8.18
C ASN A 132 31.31 -16.95 9.26
N SER A 133 30.97 -16.50 10.47
CA SER A 133 31.93 -16.48 11.59
C SER A 133 32.27 -17.87 12.12
N GLN A 134 31.32 -18.81 12.09
CA GLN A 134 31.56 -20.20 12.47
C GLN A 134 32.50 -20.91 11.49
N ASN A 135 32.36 -20.68 10.18
CA ASN A 135 33.29 -21.20 9.17
C ASN A 135 34.70 -20.62 9.34
N ILE A 136 34.83 -19.30 9.53
CA ILE A 136 36.15 -18.67 9.75
C ILE A 136 36.82 -19.23 11.01
N THR A 137 36.05 -19.44 12.08
CA THR A 137 36.57 -20.01 13.33
C THR A 137 36.96 -21.48 13.17
N GLN A 138 36.22 -22.27 12.41
CA GLN A 138 36.55 -23.67 12.12
C GLN A 138 37.79 -23.80 11.22
N VAL A 139 37.91 -22.96 10.19
CA VAL A 139 39.09 -22.89 9.30
C VAL A 139 40.34 -22.51 10.10
N PHE A 140 40.27 -21.48 10.95
CA PHE A 140 41.39 -21.11 11.82
C PHE A 140 41.79 -22.24 12.78
N ARG A 141 40.81 -22.99 13.30
CA ARG A 141 41.07 -24.13 14.21
C ARG A 141 41.78 -25.29 13.48
N GLN A 142 41.43 -25.56 12.22
CA GLN A 142 42.11 -26.57 11.39
C GLN A 142 43.54 -26.16 11.01
N ILE A 143 43.76 -24.89 10.67
CA ILE A 143 45.11 -24.38 10.33
C ILE A 143 46.03 -24.44 11.55
N ASN A 144 45.53 -24.11 12.74
CA ASN A 144 46.34 -24.14 13.97
C ASN A 144 46.56 -25.55 14.52
N GLY A 145 45.62 -26.49 14.31
CA GLY A 145 45.80 -27.89 14.71
C GLY A 145 46.84 -28.64 13.87
N THR A 146 46.93 -28.34 12.57
CA THR A 146 47.86 -29.03 11.64
C THR A 146 49.32 -28.60 11.76
N HIS A 147 49.60 -27.49 12.45
CA HIS A 147 50.96 -26.98 12.65
C HIS A 147 51.63 -27.50 13.94
N SER A 148 50.85 -28.11 14.85
CA SER A 148 51.34 -28.67 16.12
C SER A 148 51.88 -30.10 15.98
N ASP A 149 51.39 -30.87 15.00
CA ASP A 149 51.73 -32.30 14.84
C ASP A 149 52.98 -32.56 13.99
N LYS A 150 53.67 -31.51 13.54
CA LYS A 150 54.91 -31.60 12.73
C LYS A 150 56.18 -31.17 13.47
N ALA A 151 56.07 -30.90 14.78
CA ALA A 151 57.16 -30.44 15.63
C ALA A 151 57.38 -31.42 16.80
N THR A 152 57.61 -32.69 16.48
CA THR A 152 58.20 -33.74 17.33
C THR A 152 58.91 -34.71 16.41
#